data_AF-A0A445MZ79-F1
#
_entry.id   AF-A0A445MZ79-F1
#
_cell.length_a   1.000
_cell.length_b   1.000
_cell.length_c   1.000
_cell.angle_alpha   90.00
_cell.angle_beta   90.00
_cell.angle_gamma   90.00
#
_symmetry.space_group_name_H-M   'P 1'
#
loop_
_entity.id
_entity.type
_entity.pdbx_description
1 polymer ?
#
loop_
_entity_poly.entity_id
_entity_poly.type
_entity_poly.pdbx_seq_one_letter_code
_entity_poly.pdbx_strand_id
1 'polypeptide(L)'
;MSECTGCMDCERVCPLTPFGFGIGNIIRKHLLVKEEDLVDTVEIWHCTMCFACDDACPTGFKPRGLMIRLRRESRDYPPAYKKLIAGIKTSGKAFPLKEKGNRDYSELFKLCMFEGASDK
;
A
#
# COMPACT_ATOMS: atom_id res chain seq x y z
N MET A 1 -10.66 -24.06 -4.02
CA MET A 1 -9.96 -24.30 -2.74
C MET A 1 -9.02 -23.13 -2.54
N SER A 2 -9.40 -22.12 -1.75
CA SER A 2 -8.67 -20.85 -1.59
C SER A 2 -8.65 -20.42 -0.12
N GLU A 3 -8.51 -21.39 0.78
CA GLU A 3 -8.48 -21.16 2.23
C GLU A 3 -7.02 -21.12 2.71
N CYS A 4 -6.80 -20.43 3.82
CA CYS A 4 -5.49 -20.35 4.46
C CYS A 4 -5.23 -21.60 5.30
N THR A 5 -4.11 -22.27 5.06
CA THR A 5 -3.68 -23.48 5.80
C THR A 5 -2.67 -23.18 6.91
N GLY A 6 -2.27 -21.91 7.07
CA GLY A 6 -1.30 -21.51 8.09
C GLY A 6 0.16 -21.85 7.79
N CYS A 7 0.54 -22.07 6.52
CA CYS A 7 1.91 -22.42 6.09
C CYS A 7 2.97 -21.31 6.30
N MET A 8 2.55 -20.06 6.48
CA MET A 8 3.42 -18.90 6.70
C MET A 8 4.35 -18.48 5.55
N ASP A 9 4.13 -18.94 4.32
CA ASP A 9 4.91 -18.48 3.16
C ASP A 9 4.81 -16.96 2.93
N CYS A 10 3.64 -16.38 3.19
CA CYS A 10 3.41 -14.94 3.10
C CYS A 10 4.30 -14.12 4.05
N GLU A 11 4.65 -14.68 5.20
CA GLU A 11 5.56 -14.07 6.18
C GLU A 11 7.00 -14.14 5.65
N ARG A 12 7.41 -15.31 5.17
CA ARG A 12 8.76 -15.56 4.63
C ARG A 12 9.14 -14.61 3.49
N VAL A 13 8.19 -14.28 2.62
CA VAL A 13 8.43 -13.39 1.47
C VAL A 13 8.16 -11.91 1.76
N CYS A 14 7.67 -11.59 2.96
CA CYS A 14 7.35 -10.21 3.28
C CYS A 14 8.64 -9.40 3.53
N PRO A 15 8.87 -8.30 2.80
CA PRO A 15 10.06 -7.46 3.02
C PRO A 15 10.03 -6.74 4.37
N LEU A 16 8.88 -6.71 5.04
CA LEU A 16 8.68 -6.02 6.31
C LEU A 16 8.75 -6.93 7.55
N THR A 17 8.79 -8.26 7.37
CA THR A 17 8.99 -9.21 8.47
C THR A 17 10.26 -8.93 9.27
N PRO A 18 11.42 -8.60 8.67
CA PRO A 18 12.61 -8.20 9.41
C PRO A 18 12.45 -6.94 10.27
N PHE A 19 11.44 -6.11 9.96
CA PHE A 19 11.14 -4.86 10.67
C PHE A 19 9.98 -5.02 11.67
N GLY A 20 9.57 -6.25 11.98
CA GLY A 20 8.58 -6.55 13.00
C GLY A 20 7.12 -6.55 12.54
N PHE A 21 6.85 -6.42 11.24
CA PHE A 21 5.49 -6.58 10.69
C PHE A 21 5.24 -8.02 10.26
N GLY A 22 4.16 -8.64 10.75
CA GLY A 22 3.81 -10.01 10.37
C GLY A 22 2.45 -10.16 9.71
N ILE A 23 2.43 -10.22 8.37
CA ILE A 23 1.20 -10.44 7.60
C ILE A 23 0.57 -11.80 7.91
N GLY A 24 1.37 -12.84 8.14
CA GLY A 24 0.88 -14.17 8.49
C GLY A 24 0.11 -14.19 9.81
N ASN A 25 0.56 -13.38 10.78
CA ASN A 25 -0.11 -13.22 12.06
C ASN A 25 -1.47 -12.51 11.91
N ILE A 26 -1.55 -11.50 11.05
CA ILE A 26 -2.82 -10.80 10.76
C ILE A 26 -3.82 -11.76 10.11
N ILE A 27 -3.37 -12.58 9.15
CA ILE A 27 -4.23 -13.59 8.52
C ILE A 27 -4.71 -14.62 9.56
N ARG A 28 -3.82 -15.13 10.42
CA ARG A 28 -4.22 -16.05 11.48
C ARG A 28 -5.25 -15.42 12.42
N LYS A 29 -5.04 -14.18 12.85
CA LYS A 29 -6.03 -13.45 13.66
C LYS A 29 -7.37 -13.34 12.92
N HIS A 30 -7.36 -13.00 11.63
CA HIS A 30 -8.59 -12.91 10.82
C HIS A 30 -9.41 -14.22 10.75
N LEU A 31 -8.77 -15.38 10.92
CA LEU A 31 -9.47 -16.67 10.99
C LEU A 31 -10.07 -16.96 12.37
N LEU A 32 -9.58 -16.29 13.42
CA LEU A 32 -9.92 -16.56 14.82
C LEU A 32 -10.85 -15.52 15.44
N VAL A 33 -10.76 -14.27 14.98
CA VAL A 33 -11.53 -13.14 15.50
C VAL A 33 -12.40 -12.52 14.41
N LYS A 34 -13.36 -11.70 14.83
CA LYS A 34 -14.16 -10.93 13.88
C LYS A 34 -13.30 -9.86 13.22
N GLU A 35 -13.68 -9.51 12.00
CA GLU A 35 -12.91 -8.57 11.19
C GLU A 35 -12.88 -7.17 11.81
N GLU A 36 -13.97 -6.78 12.48
CA GLU A 36 -14.07 -5.50 13.21
C GLU A 36 -12.92 -5.28 14.22
N ASP A 37 -12.38 -6.35 14.80
CA ASP A 37 -11.29 -6.29 15.79
C ASP A 37 -9.91 -6.06 15.14
N LEU A 38 -9.80 -6.16 13.81
CA LEU A 38 -8.56 -5.99 13.05
C LEU A 38 -8.46 -4.66 12.30
N VAL A 39 -9.62 -4.11 11.97
CA VAL A 39 -9.82 -3.01 11.02
C VAL A 39 -9.21 -1.67 11.48
N ASP A 40 -9.12 -1.46 12.80
CA ASP A 40 -8.58 -0.21 13.38
C ASP A 40 -7.14 -0.40 13.93
N THR A 41 -6.44 -1.47 13.53
CA THR A 41 -5.03 -1.68 13.93
C THR A 41 -4.06 -0.93 13.01
N VAL A 42 -2.99 -0.35 13.57
CA VAL A 42 -1.94 0.31 12.77
C VAL A 42 -1.19 -0.67 11.86
N GLU A 43 -1.16 -1.95 12.24
CA GLU A 43 -0.41 -3.01 11.56
C GLU A 43 -0.86 -3.19 10.10
N ILE A 44 -2.16 -3.08 9.78
CA ILE A 44 -2.66 -3.25 8.41
C ILE A 44 -2.09 -2.21 7.45
N TRP A 45 -1.70 -1.04 7.95
CA TRP A 45 -1.16 0.07 7.16
C TRP A 45 0.33 -0.09 6.83
N HIS A 46 1.04 -1.00 7.50
CA HIS A 46 2.44 -1.29 7.19
C HIS A 46 2.60 -2.03 5.85
N CYS A 47 1.62 -2.86 5.45
CA CYS A 47 1.70 -3.60 4.19
C CYS A 47 2.02 -2.69 2.99
N THR A 48 3.12 -2.96 2.29
CA THR A 48 3.57 -2.14 1.16
C THR A 48 2.79 -2.39 -0.12
N MET A 49 1.86 -3.35 -0.13
CA MET A 49 1.10 -3.74 -1.31
C MET A 49 1.99 -4.27 -2.45
N CYS A 50 3.08 -4.97 -2.13
CA CYS A 50 4.07 -5.47 -3.10
C CYS A 50 3.71 -6.80 -3.80
N PHE A 51 2.57 -7.42 -3.47
CA PHE A 51 2.06 -8.67 -4.07
C PHE A 51 2.87 -9.96 -3.82
N ALA A 52 4.10 -9.90 -3.28
CA ALA A 52 4.94 -11.08 -3.04
C ALA A 52 4.24 -12.25 -2.32
N CYS A 53 3.40 -11.93 -1.33
CA CYS A 53 2.64 -12.92 -0.56
C CYS A 53 1.48 -13.57 -1.34
N ASP A 54 0.89 -12.88 -2.33
CA ASP A 54 -0.16 -13.44 -3.19
C ASP A 54 0.42 -14.46 -4.18
N ASP A 55 1.68 -14.27 -4.58
CA ASP A 55 2.40 -15.14 -5.53
C ASP A 55 3.02 -16.35 -4.81
N ALA A 56 3.49 -16.16 -3.58
CA ALA A 56 4.06 -17.23 -2.78
C ALA A 56 3.02 -18.19 -2.18
N CYS A 57 1.72 -17.83 -2.19
CA CYS A 57 0.70 -18.61 -1.51
C CYS A 57 0.39 -19.93 -2.25
N PRO A 58 0.64 -21.11 -1.63
CA PRO A 58 0.45 -22.39 -2.29
C PRO A 58 -1.02 -22.77 -2.51
N THR A 59 -1.94 -22.22 -1.70
CA THR A 59 -3.38 -22.48 -1.82
C THR A 59 -4.12 -21.44 -2.67
N GLY A 60 -3.41 -20.42 -3.15
CA GLY A 60 -4.00 -19.31 -3.89
C GLY A 60 -4.84 -18.34 -3.05
N PHE A 61 -4.80 -18.45 -1.71
CA PHE A 61 -5.30 -17.39 -0.84
C PHE A 61 -4.58 -16.07 -1.18
N LYS A 62 -5.27 -14.92 -1.05
CA LYS A 62 -4.74 -13.60 -1.44
C LYS A 62 -4.55 -12.69 -0.22
N PRO A 63 -3.45 -12.86 0.55
CA PRO A 63 -3.12 -12.02 1.72
C PRO A 63 -3.21 -10.53 1.46
N ARG A 64 -2.72 -10.05 0.32
CA ARG A 64 -2.79 -8.63 -0.02
C ARG A 64 -4.24 -8.19 -0.25
N GLY A 65 -5.07 -9.05 -0.84
CA GLY A 65 -6.51 -8.81 -0.99
C GLY A 65 -7.21 -8.59 0.36
N LEU A 66 -6.89 -9.42 1.35
CA LEU A 66 -7.35 -9.23 2.73
C LEU A 66 -6.93 -7.86 3.27
N MET A 67 -5.67 -7.45 3.08
CA MET A 67 -5.19 -6.14 3.54
C MET A 67 -5.91 -4.96 2.91
N ILE A 68 -6.28 -5.04 1.62
CA ILE A 68 -7.10 -4.00 0.98
C ILE A 68 -8.47 -3.91 1.64
N ARG A 69 -9.09 -5.06 1.92
CA ARG A 69 -10.41 -5.13 2.52
C ARG A 69 -10.39 -4.53 3.92
N LEU A 70 -9.45 -4.94 4.77
CA LEU A 70 -9.28 -4.37 6.12
C LEU A 70 -9.08 -2.85 6.10
N ARG A 71 -8.24 -2.34 5.19
CA ARG A 71 -8.01 -0.89 5.05
C ARG A 71 -9.25 -0.13 4.61
N ARG A 72 -10.09 -0.73 3.75
CA ARG A 72 -11.33 -0.12 3.27
C ARG A 72 -12.35 0.04 4.39
N GLU A 73 -12.47 -0.98 5.24
CA GLU A 73 -13.38 -0.96 6.39
C GLU A 73 -12.86 -0.10 7.55
N SER A 74 -11.57 0.28 7.53
CA SER A 74 -10.93 1.08 8.57
C SER A 74 -11.66 2.40 8.76
N ARG A 75 -12.00 2.73 10.01
CA ARG A 75 -12.66 4.00 10.33
C ARG A 75 -11.64 5.09 10.58
N ASP A 76 -10.46 4.72 11.08
CA ASP A 76 -9.37 5.64 11.38
C ASP A 76 -8.20 5.52 10.39
N TYR A 77 -8.27 6.33 9.33
CA TYR A 77 -7.20 6.42 8.34
C TYR A 77 -5.99 7.19 8.91
N PRO A 78 -4.74 6.78 8.61
CA PRO A 78 -3.58 7.53 9.03
C PRO A 78 -3.61 8.99 8.52
N PRO A 79 -3.05 9.96 9.27
CA PRO A 79 -3.15 11.39 8.93
C PRO A 79 -2.69 11.73 7.51
N ALA A 80 -1.65 11.05 7.01
CA ALA A 80 -1.18 11.21 5.63
C ALA A 80 -2.26 10.85 4.60
N TYR A 81 -2.97 9.73 4.78
CA TYR A 81 -4.07 9.32 3.90
C TYR A 81 -5.25 10.28 3.97
N LYS A 82 -5.61 10.76 5.17
CA LYS A 82 -6.67 11.77 5.35
C LYS A 82 -6.37 13.04 4.54
N LYS A 83 -5.11 13.50 4.53
CA LYS A 83 -4.66 14.65 3.74
C LYS A 83 -4.76 14.39 2.22
N LEU A 84 -4.36 13.21 1.76
CA LEU A 84 -4.50 12.82 0.35
C LEU A 84 -5.96 12.79 -0.09
N ILE A 85 -6.84 12.19 0.71
CA ILE A 85 -8.28 12.12 0.45
C ILE A 85 -8.88 13.53 0.39
N ALA A 86 -8.49 14.44 1.30
CA ALA A 86 -8.92 15.84 1.25
C ALA A 86 -8.44 16.56 -0.03
N GLY A 87 -7.22 16.27 -0.50
CA GLY A 87 -6.71 16.79 -1.77
C GLY A 87 -7.55 16.33 -2.97
N ILE A 88 -7.90 15.03 -3.01
CA ILE A 88 -8.76 14.47 -4.05
C ILE A 88 -10.15 15.11 -4.01
N LYS A 89 -10.75 15.27 -2.83
CA LYS A 89 -12.09 15.86 -2.68
C LYS A 89 -12.16 17.32 -3.13
N THR A 90 -11.09 18.09 -2.95
CA THR A 90 -11.07 19.52 -3.26
C THR A 90 -10.62 19.83 -4.69
N SER A 91 -9.65 19.09 -5.22
CA SER A 91 -8.99 19.41 -6.50
C SER A 91 -9.08 18.31 -7.56
N GLY A 92 -9.66 17.15 -7.21
CA GLY A 92 -9.61 15.94 -8.04
C GLY A 92 -8.24 15.25 -8.07
N LYS A 93 -7.22 15.82 -7.41
CA LYS A 93 -5.83 15.30 -7.40
C LYS A 93 -5.37 14.97 -5.98
N ALA A 94 -4.71 13.82 -5.81
CA ALA A 94 -4.13 13.45 -4.52
C ALA A 94 -3.08 14.45 -4.03
N PHE A 95 -2.33 15.02 -4.97
CA PHE A 95 -1.38 16.10 -4.75
C PHE A 95 -1.78 17.29 -5.64
N PRO A 96 -2.53 18.27 -5.11
CA PRO A 96 -2.91 19.45 -5.86
C PRO A 96 -1.67 20.22 -6.32
N LEU A 97 -1.70 20.70 -7.55
CA LEU A 97 -0.61 21.52 -8.07
C LEU A 97 -0.64 22.90 -7.39
N LYS A 98 0.49 23.34 -6.84
CA LYS A 98 0.66 24.71 -6.34
C LYS A 98 1.24 25.59 -7.45
N GLU A 99 0.78 26.84 -7.54
CA GLU A 99 1.24 27.81 -8.56
C GLU A 99 2.72 28.20 -8.41
N LYS A 100 3.25 28.21 -7.18
CA LYS A 100 4.68 28.42 -6.91
C LYS A 100 5.25 27.20 -6.19
N GLY A 101 6.18 26.50 -6.84
CA GLY A 101 6.91 25.37 -6.25
C GLY A 101 6.75 24.04 -6.98
N ASN A 102 5.79 23.94 -7.90
CA ASN A 102 5.87 22.92 -8.93
C ASN A 102 6.83 23.42 -9.99
N ARG A 103 7.99 22.76 -10.12
CA ARG A 103 8.82 22.94 -11.32
C ARG A 103 7.91 22.68 -12.52
N ASP A 104 7.77 23.68 -13.38
CA ASP A 104 7.07 23.52 -14.63
C ASP A 104 7.89 22.56 -15.49
N TYR A 105 7.50 21.28 -15.47
CA TYR A 105 8.18 20.25 -16.25
C TYR A 105 7.97 20.44 -17.75
N SER A 106 7.06 21.33 -18.19
CA SER A 106 6.91 21.62 -19.63
C SER A 106 8.16 22.31 -20.21
N GLU A 107 8.84 23.13 -19.41
CA GLU A 107 10.12 23.74 -19.79
C GLU A 107 11.29 22.73 -19.67
N LEU A 108 11.26 21.81 -18.70
CA LEU A 108 12.24 20.70 -18.60
C LEU A 108 12.09 19.68 -19.73
N PHE A 109 10.86 19.42 -20.20
CA PHE A 109 10.60 18.57 -21.36
C PHE A 109 11.19 19.18 -22.63
N LYS A 110 11.14 20.52 -22.78
CA LYS A 110 11.81 21.21 -23.88
C LYS A 110 13.34 21.06 -23.78
N LEU A 111 13.91 21.15 -22.58
CA LEU A 111 15.35 20.97 -22.36
C LEU A 111 15.82 19.57 -22.75
N CYS A 112 15.11 18.51 -22.38
CA CYS A 112 15.50 17.13 -22.71
C CYS A 112 15.30 16.73 -24.18
N MET A 113 14.37 17.38 -24.90
CA MET A 113 13.99 16.98 -26.26
C MET A 113 14.63 17.84 -27.36
N PHE A 114 15.09 19.06 -27.04
CA PHE A 114 15.67 19.99 -28.02
C PHE A 114 17.15 20.31 -27.80
N GLU A 115 17.65 20.23 -26.56
CA GLU A 115 19.07 20.28 -26.28
C GLU A 115 19.49 18.87 -25.89
N GLY A 116 20.06 18.15 -26.86
CA GLY A 116 20.55 16.80 -26.67
C GLY A 116 21.33 16.70 -25.36
N ALA A 117 21.08 15.63 -24.62
CA ALA A 117 21.92 15.20 -23.52
C ALA A 117 23.37 15.05 -24.01
N SER A 118 24.15 16.13 -23.98
CA SER A 118 25.60 16.09 -24.05
C SER A 118 26.15 16.43 -22.67
N ASP A 119 26.90 15.45 -22.15
CA ASP A 119 27.96 15.56 -21.16
C ASP A 119 27.55 15.80 -19.69
N LYS A 120 27.31 14.70 -18.96
CA LYS A 120 28.36 14.00 -18.17
C LYS A 120 27.81 12.73 -17.53
#